data_AF-A0ABD3TL22-F1
#
_entry.id   AF-A0ABD3TL22-F1
#
_cell.length_a   1.000
_cell.length_b   1.000
_cell.length_c   1.000
_cell.angle_alpha   90.00
_cell.angle_beta   90.00
_cell.angle_gamma   90.00
#
_symmetry.space_group_name_H-M   'P 1'
#
loop_
_entity.id
_entity.type
_entity.pdbx_description
1 polymer ?
#
loop_
_entity_poly.entity_id
_entity_poly.type
_entity_poly.pdbx_seq_one_letter_code
_entity_poly.pdbx_strand_id
1 'polypeptide(L)'
;MKEQITRDIYCELKKDDSMTSAHDTRVISNFKYNANMKSANKRRNQANVADDMLEVLGMINIHPYVQTIIHNNDQVPSIISYTPDQITDLEHFLTNGNKQPVCLDETFNLGNFYVITLVYKYQRVVRNSTNEHPILIGPVLLH
;
A
#
# COMPACT_ATOMS: atom_id res chain seq x y z
N MET A 1 37.88 19.30 -33.06
CA MET A 1 38.00 18.20 -34.04
C MET A 1 37.26 16.92 -33.63
N LYS A 2 37.27 16.49 -32.35
CA LYS A 2 36.56 15.26 -31.92
C LYS A 2 35.02 15.34 -31.92
N GLU A 3 34.42 16.51 -31.69
CA GLU A 3 32.95 16.69 -31.69
C GLU A 3 32.30 16.60 -33.07
N GLN A 4 33.03 16.96 -34.12
CA GLN A 4 32.54 16.89 -35.50
C GLN A 4 32.34 15.42 -35.91
N ILE A 5 33.33 14.58 -35.56
CA ILE A 5 33.34 13.14 -35.82
C ILE A 5 32.12 12.45 -35.19
N THR A 6 31.77 12.82 -33.95
CA THR A 6 30.61 12.23 -33.26
C THR A 6 29.27 12.60 -33.90
N ARG A 7 29.15 13.82 -34.42
CA ARG A 7 27.95 14.27 -35.13
C ARG A 7 27.81 13.60 -36.49
N ASP A 8 28.91 13.42 -37.19
CA ASP A 8 28.91 12.80 -38.52
C ASP A 8 28.57 11.31 -38.42
N ILE A 9 29.12 10.58 -37.43
CA ILE A 9 28.75 9.18 -37.12
C ILE A 9 27.24 9.05 -36.80
N TYR A 10 26.67 10.01 -36.07
CA TYR A 10 25.26 10.00 -35.69
C TYR A 10 24.33 10.26 -36.89
N CYS A 11 24.78 11.08 -37.84
CA CYS A 11 24.06 11.35 -39.09
C CYS A 11 24.17 10.19 -40.08
N GLU A 12 25.28 9.45 -40.08
CA GLU A 12 25.50 8.25 -40.88
C GLU A 12 24.63 7.09 -40.41
N LEU A 13 24.56 6.86 -39.09
CA LEU A 13 23.67 5.87 -38.46
C LEU A 13 22.17 6.13 -38.68
N LYS A 14 21.79 7.37 -39.03
CA LYS A 14 20.41 7.74 -39.38
C LYS A 14 20.06 7.53 -40.86
N LYS A 15 21.05 7.32 -41.73
CA LYS A 15 20.85 7.18 -43.18
C LYS A 15 20.74 5.74 -43.63
N ASP A 16 21.25 4.78 -42.85
CA ASP A 16 21.04 3.35 -43.07
C ASP A 16 19.68 2.88 -42.53
N ASP A 17 18.61 3.40 -43.14
CA ASP A 17 17.27 2.78 -43.13
C ASP A 17 17.18 1.68 -44.22
N SER A 18 18.30 1.03 -44.52
CA SER A 18 18.36 -0.14 -45.40
C SER A 18 18.13 -1.39 -44.55
N MET A 19 16.87 -1.83 -44.45
CA MET A 19 16.33 -3.20 -44.26
C MET A 19 17.15 -4.29 -43.50
N THR A 20 18.12 -3.93 -42.65
CA THR A 20 19.11 -4.85 -42.06
C THR A 20 19.62 -4.42 -40.67
N SER A 21 19.10 -3.35 -40.04
CA SER A 21 19.46 -3.03 -38.65
C SER A 21 18.57 -3.80 -37.66
N ALA A 22 19.16 -4.86 -37.12
CA ALA A 22 18.62 -5.77 -36.13
C ALA A 22 18.04 -5.07 -34.88
N HIS A 23 16.91 -5.61 -34.39
CA HIS A 23 16.65 -5.91 -32.97
C HIS A 23 17.31 -4.96 -31.94
N ASP A 24 16.58 -3.96 -31.41
CA ASP A 24 16.68 -3.42 -30.02
C ASP A 24 16.41 -1.92 -29.77
N THR A 25 15.70 -1.21 -30.64
CA THR A 25 15.13 0.10 -30.25
C THR A 25 14.23 -0.01 -29.00
N ARG A 26 13.58 -1.18 -28.83
CA ARG A 26 12.77 -1.52 -27.65
C ARG A 26 13.58 -1.72 -26.37
N VAL A 27 14.79 -2.28 -26.46
CA VAL A 27 15.66 -2.43 -25.27
C VAL A 27 16.23 -1.09 -24.84
N ILE A 28 16.57 -0.21 -25.79
CA ILE A 28 17.00 1.15 -25.49
C ILE A 28 15.85 1.94 -24.83
N SER A 29 14.61 1.81 -25.32
CA SER A 29 13.45 2.46 -24.70
C SER A 29 13.15 1.89 -23.30
N ASN A 30 13.24 0.57 -23.12
CA ASN A 30 13.02 -0.09 -21.84
C ASN A 30 14.09 0.30 -20.81
N PHE A 31 15.36 0.40 -21.23
CA PHE A 31 16.45 0.84 -20.38
C PHE A 31 16.24 2.29 -19.91
N LYS A 32 15.84 3.18 -20.81
CA LYS A 32 15.54 4.58 -20.48
C LYS A 32 14.33 4.71 -19.54
N TYR A 33 13.27 3.94 -19.78
CA TYR A 33 12.09 3.88 -18.88
C TYR A 33 12.47 3.39 -17.48
N ASN A 34 13.25 2.31 -17.39
CA ASN A 34 13.70 1.76 -16.12
C ASN A 34 14.65 2.69 -15.36
N ALA A 35 15.55 3.39 -16.06
CA ALA A 35 16.42 4.40 -15.45
C ALA A 35 15.61 5.57 -14.89
N ASN A 36 14.61 6.06 -15.64
CA ASN A 36 13.74 7.14 -15.20
C ASN A 36 12.86 6.72 -14.00
N MET A 37 12.33 5.49 -14.00
CA MET A 37 11.57 4.93 -12.87
C MET A 37 12.42 4.80 -11.61
N LYS A 38 13.67 4.31 -11.73
CA LYS A 38 14.61 4.24 -10.60
C LYS A 38 14.97 5.63 -10.07
N SER A 39 15.09 6.63 -10.95
CA SER A 39 15.40 8.02 -10.59
C SER A 39 14.22 8.71 -9.90
N ALA A 40 13.00 8.46 -10.37
CA ALA A 40 11.76 8.93 -9.76
C ALA A 40 11.54 8.32 -8.37
N ASN A 41 11.77 7.01 -8.22
CA ASN A 41 11.72 6.35 -6.91
C ASN A 41 12.82 6.86 -5.95
N LYS A 42 14.02 7.18 -6.45
CA LYS A 42 15.08 7.76 -5.62
C LYS A 42 14.74 9.16 -5.09
N ARG A 43 13.95 9.96 -5.84
CA ARG A 43 13.40 11.25 -5.37
C ARG A 43 12.23 11.08 -4.41
N ARG A 44 11.39 10.05 -4.61
CA ARG A 44 10.30 9.69 -3.69
C ARG A 44 10.82 9.19 -2.33
N ASN A 45 11.97 8.53 -2.30
CA ASN A 45 12.62 8.06 -1.07
C ASN A 45 13.28 9.20 -0.24
N GLN A 46 13.15 10.46 -0.66
CA GLN A 46 13.41 11.64 0.17
C GLN A 46 12.10 12.33 0.58
N ALA A 47 10.98 11.59 0.63
CA ALA A 47 9.82 12.05 1.37
C ALA A 47 10.25 12.33 2.81
N ASN A 48 9.94 13.53 3.27
CA ASN A 48 10.27 13.97 4.61
C ASN A 48 9.39 13.19 5.57
N VAL A 49 10.01 12.35 6.42
CA VAL A 49 9.30 11.54 7.41
C VAL A 49 8.37 12.38 8.29
N ALA A 50 8.72 13.65 8.54
CA ALA A 50 7.85 14.56 9.29
C ALA A 50 6.55 14.88 8.53
N ASP A 51 6.61 15.02 7.20
CA ASP A 51 5.43 15.30 6.39
C ASP A 51 4.51 14.07 6.32
N ASP A 52 5.09 12.86 6.18
CA ASP A 52 4.34 11.60 6.23
C ASP A 52 3.66 11.41 7.59
N MET A 53 4.34 11.76 8.69
CA MET A 53 3.77 11.72 10.05
C MET A 53 2.63 12.72 10.22
N LEU A 54 2.77 13.93 9.68
CA LEU A 54 1.71 14.93 9.70
C LEU A 54 0.50 14.50 8.87
N GLU A 55 0.72 13.81 7.74
CA GLU A 55 -0.36 13.24 6.93
C GLU A 55 -1.13 12.18 7.72
N VAL A 56 -0.42 11.24 8.35
CA VAL A 56 -1.04 10.20 9.20
C VAL A 56 -1.82 10.83 10.36
N LEU A 57 -1.23 11.81 11.07
CA LEU A 57 -1.93 12.55 12.12
C LEU A 57 -3.16 13.30 11.58
N GLY A 58 -3.08 13.84 10.37
CA GLY A 58 -4.21 14.46 9.67
C GLY A 58 -5.35 13.48 9.38
N MET A 59 -5.05 12.19 9.15
CA MET A 59 -6.06 11.18 8.85
C MET A 59 -7.12 11.03 9.93
N ILE A 60 -6.80 11.29 11.20
CA ILE A 60 -7.78 11.22 12.30
C ILE A 60 -8.96 12.18 12.10
N ASN A 61 -8.72 13.31 11.43
CA ASN A 61 -9.74 14.32 11.17
C ASN A 61 -10.47 14.10 9.83
N ILE A 62 -9.90 13.30 8.95
CA ILE A 62 -10.38 13.12 7.57
C ILE A 62 -11.13 11.81 7.42
N HIS A 63 -10.61 10.73 8.00
CA HIS A 63 -11.08 9.39 7.73
C HIS A 63 -11.75 8.76 8.97
N PRO A 64 -13.06 8.46 8.93
CA PRO A 64 -13.82 7.99 10.11
C PRO A 64 -13.44 6.57 10.56
N TYR A 65 -12.56 5.89 9.86
CA TYR A 65 -12.00 4.60 10.28
C TYR A 65 -10.78 4.75 11.18
N VAL A 66 -10.03 5.85 11.08
CA VAL A 66 -8.84 6.10 11.92
C VAL A 66 -9.32 6.75 13.20
N GLN A 67 -9.20 6.03 14.31
CA GLN A 67 -9.82 6.44 15.58
C GLN A 67 -8.79 7.04 16.53
N THR A 68 -7.62 6.40 16.62
CA THR A 68 -6.57 6.80 17.55
C THR A 68 -5.21 6.61 16.92
N ILE A 69 -4.34 7.60 17.10
CA ILE A 69 -2.92 7.51 16.78
C ILE A 69 -2.15 7.71 18.08
N ILE A 70 -1.39 6.70 18.47
CA ILE A 70 -0.56 6.67 19.68
C ILE A 70 0.87 6.88 19.24
N HIS A 71 1.46 8.00 19.65
CA HIS A 71 2.86 8.31 19.37
C HIS A 71 3.60 8.51 20.69
N ASN A 72 4.56 7.62 20.96
CA ASN A 72 5.47 7.72 22.09
C ASN A 72 6.88 8.05 21.60
N ASN A 73 7.67 8.70 22.44
CA ASN A 73 9.07 8.98 22.13
C ASN A 73 9.82 7.66 21.85
N ASP A 74 10.65 7.67 20.80
CA ASP A 74 11.49 6.55 20.38
C ASP A 74 10.74 5.26 20.01
N GLN A 75 9.43 5.34 19.73
CA GLN A 75 8.61 4.21 19.28
C GLN A 75 7.97 4.47 17.92
N VAL A 76 7.74 3.39 17.17
CA VAL A 76 6.91 3.45 15.96
C VAL A 76 5.49 3.84 16.38
N PRO A 77 4.84 4.79 15.68
CA PRO A 77 3.47 5.17 15.98
C PRO A 77 2.53 3.99 15.79
N SER A 78 1.62 3.83 16.74
CA SER A 78 0.57 2.83 16.65
C SER A 78 -0.75 3.47 16.23
N ILE A 79 -1.47 2.87 15.31
CA ILE A 79 -2.74 3.37 14.81
C ILE A 79 -3.83 2.34 15.11
N ILE A 80 -4.88 2.77 15.80
CA ILE A 80 -6.08 1.97 16.04
C ILE A 80 -7.16 2.45 15.07
N SER A 81 -7.67 1.51 14.28
CA SER A 81 -8.68 1.79 13.26
C SER A 81 -9.88 0.86 13.39
N TYR A 82 -11.09 1.43 13.42
CA TYR A 82 -12.35 0.72 13.42
C TYR A 82 -13.49 1.64 12.97
N THR A 83 -14.60 1.05 12.52
CA THR A 83 -15.87 1.78 12.39
C THR A 83 -16.70 1.61 13.66
N PRO A 84 -17.53 2.61 14.04
CA PRO A 84 -18.44 2.46 15.18
C PRO A 84 -19.35 1.23 15.08
N ASP A 85 -19.83 0.94 13.87
CA ASP A 85 -20.68 -0.23 13.61
C ASP A 85 -19.98 -1.55 13.95
N GLN A 86 -18.67 -1.67 13.66
CA GLN A 86 -17.88 -2.85 14.04
C GLN A 86 -17.86 -3.04 15.56
N ILE A 87 -17.76 -1.96 16.33
CA ILE A 87 -17.75 -2.03 17.80
C ILE A 87 -19.13 -2.45 18.30
N THR A 88 -20.21 -1.84 17.80
CA THR A 88 -21.58 -2.22 18.18
C THR A 88 -21.89 -3.68 17.85
N ASP A 89 -21.47 -4.15 16.68
CA ASP A 89 -21.64 -5.54 16.28
C ASP A 89 -20.82 -6.49 17.18
N LEU A 90 -19.57 -6.15 17.50
CA LEU A 90 -18.74 -6.93 18.42
C LEU A 90 -19.30 -6.97 19.83
N GLU A 91 -19.77 -5.83 20.37
CA GLU A 91 -20.46 -5.78 21.64
C GLU A 91 -21.66 -6.73 21.63
N HIS A 92 -22.48 -6.68 20.58
CA HIS A 92 -23.62 -7.55 20.44
C HIS A 92 -23.23 -9.04 20.41
N PHE A 93 -22.19 -9.42 19.66
CA PHE A 93 -21.76 -10.81 19.51
C PHE A 93 -20.96 -11.36 20.70
N LEU A 94 -20.32 -10.51 21.49
CA LEU A 94 -19.53 -10.91 22.66
C LEU A 94 -20.35 -10.96 23.95
N THR A 95 -21.37 -10.12 24.07
CA THR A 95 -22.14 -9.98 25.32
C THR A 95 -23.45 -10.75 25.32
N ASN A 96 -24.12 -10.88 24.17
CA ASN A 96 -25.41 -11.57 24.09
C ASN A 96 -25.23 -13.10 23.99
N GLY A 97 -26.31 -13.85 24.27
CA GLY A 97 -26.30 -15.31 24.44
C GLY A 97 -25.75 -16.15 23.28
N ASN A 98 -25.50 -15.54 22.11
CA ASN A 98 -24.85 -16.17 20.96
C ASN A 98 -23.36 -15.83 20.91
N LYS A 99 -22.65 -16.01 22.03
CA LYS A 99 -21.20 -15.75 22.11
C LYS A 99 -20.47 -16.52 21.01
N GLN A 100 -19.77 -15.81 20.14
CA GLN A 100 -18.97 -16.40 19.07
C GLN A 100 -17.48 -16.26 19.35
N PRO A 101 -16.66 -17.19 18.82
CA PRO A 101 -15.23 -17.00 18.81
C PRO A 101 -14.91 -15.77 17.95
N VAL A 102 -14.30 -14.79 18.60
CA VAL A 102 -13.56 -13.73 17.93
C VAL A 102 -12.12 -14.19 17.82
N CYS A 103 -11.55 -14.10 16.64
CA CYS A 103 -10.16 -14.44 16.39
C CYS A 103 -9.35 -13.16 16.29
N LEU A 104 -8.18 -13.14 16.91
CA LEU A 104 -7.13 -12.21 16.54
C LEU A 104 -6.31 -12.94 15.49
N ASP A 105 -6.27 -12.38 14.29
CA ASP A 105 -5.34 -12.88 13.28
C ASP A 105 -3.92 -12.49 13.70
N GLU A 106 -2.99 -13.40 13.45
CA GLU A 106 -1.61 -13.22 13.86
C GLU A 106 -1.02 -11.97 13.20
N THR A 107 -0.12 -11.31 13.93
CA THR A 107 0.55 -10.11 13.44
C THR A 107 1.23 -10.39 12.10
N PHE A 108 0.76 -9.77 11.03
CA PHE A 108 1.36 -9.89 9.70
C PHE A 108 1.96 -8.56 9.25
N ASN A 109 2.97 -8.64 8.38
CA ASN A 109 3.63 -7.45 7.85
C ASN A 109 2.87 -6.90 6.65
N LEU A 110 2.57 -5.59 6.69
CA LEU A 110 2.10 -4.83 5.54
C LEU A 110 3.08 -3.69 5.26
N GLY A 111 4.02 -3.96 4.35
CA GLY A 111 5.15 -3.06 4.11
C GLY A 111 6.07 -2.99 5.33
N ASN A 112 6.16 -1.80 5.94
CA ASN A 112 6.99 -1.56 7.12
C ASN A 112 6.20 -1.61 8.44
N PHE A 113 4.91 -1.94 8.39
CA PHE A 113 4.04 -1.97 9.55
C PHE A 113 3.64 -3.40 9.90
N TYR A 114 3.59 -3.67 11.19
CA TYR A 114 2.96 -4.85 11.75
C TYR A 114 1.46 -4.57 11.92
N VAL A 115 0.65 -5.48 11.40
CA VAL A 115 -0.82 -5.37 11.42
C VAL A 115 -1.37 -6.49 12.27
N ILE A 116 -2.14 -6.11 13.28
CA ILE A 116 -2.96 -7.03 14.07
C ILE A 116 -4.41 -6.72 13.75
N THR A 117 -5.17 -7.73 13.34
CA THR A 117 -6.57 -7.55 13.01
C THR A 117 -7.45 -8.52 13.77
N LEU A 118 -8.59 -8.02 14.21
CA LEU A 118 -9.64 -8.83 14.79
C LEU A 118 -10.55 -9.32 13.66
N VAL A 119 -10.89 -10.60 13.67
CA VAL A 119 -11.72 -11.25 12.66
C VAL A 119 -12.89 -11.94 13.36
N TYR A 120 -14.10 -11.77 12.81
CA TYR A 120 -15.31 -12.32 13.41
C TYR A 120 -16.34 -12.75 12.35
N LYS A 121 -17.19 -13.71 12.72
CA LYS A 121 -18.29 -14.17 11.87
C LYS A 121 -19.52 -13.28 12.06
N TYR A 122 -19.99 -12.65 11.00
CA TYR A 122 -21.06 -11.65 11.06
C TYR A 122 -22.45 -12.29 10.99
N GLN A 123 -23.06 -12.51 12.15
CA GLN A 123 -24.27 -13.33 12.25
C GLN A 123 -25.56 -12.67 11.74
N ARG A 124 -25.56 -11.36 11.52
CA ARG A 124 -26.76 -10.64 11.08
C ARG A 124 -27.06 -10.82 9.60
N VAL A 125 -26.12 -11.38 8.84
CA VAL A 125 -26.23 -11.59 7.40
C VAL A 125 -25.89 -13.04 7.07
N VAL A 126 -26.63 -13.63 6.14
CA VAL A 126 -26.34 -14.93 5.55
C VAL A 126 -26.10 -14.71 4.06
N ARG A 127 -24.99 -15.24 3.53
CA ARG A 127 -24.69 -15.15 2.09
C ARG A 127 -25.64 -16.06 1.31
N ASN A 128 -26.37 -15.50 0.34
CA ASN A 128 -27.27 -16.30 -0.50
C ASN A 128 -26.56 -17.43 -1.27
N SER A 129 -25.29 -17.24 -1.64
CA SER A 129 -24.52 -18.20 -2.43
C SER A 129 -24.05 -19.42 -1.64
N THR A 130 -23.73 -19.25 -0.35
CA THR A 130 -23.16 -20.32 0.49
C THR A 130 -24.07 -20.73 1.64
N ASN A 131 -25.15 -19.97 1.88
CA ASN A 131 -26.00 -20.09 3.06
C ASN A 131 -25.24 -20.03 4.39
N GLU A 132 -24.10 -19.33 4.40
CA GLU A 132 -23.25 -19.16 5.58
C GLU A 132 -23.09 -17.68 5.95
N HIS A 133 -22.86 -17.43 7.24
CA HIS A 133 -22.50 -16.08 7.70
C HIS A 133 -21.10 -15.69 7.21
N PRO A 134 -20.91 -14.48 6.67
CA PRO A 134 -19.60 -14.01 6.24
C PRO A 134 -18.64 -13.85 7.42
N ILE A 135 -17.36 -14.06 7.16
CA ILE A 135 -16.28 -13.62 8.05
C ILE A 135 -15.90 -12.19 7.65
N LEU A 136 -15.84 -11.30 8.62
CA LEU A 136 -15.49 -9.89 8.44
C LEU A 136 -14.20 -9.55 9.21
N ILE A 137 -13.48 -8.59 8.64
CA ILE A 137 -12.39 -7.88 9.31
C ILE A 137 -13.02 -6.84 10.22
N GLY A 138 -12.59 -6.83 11.46
CA GLY A 138 -13.00 -5.90 12.52
C GLY A 138 -11.96 -4.81 12.76
N PRO A 139 -11.82 -4.36 14.01
CA PRO A 139 -10.79 -3.42 14.41
C PRO A 139 -9.38 -3.88 14.04
N VAL A 140 -8.53 -2.92 13.70
CA VAL A 140 -7.15 -3.12 13.28
C VAL A 140 -6.22 -2.26 14.13
N LEU A 141 -5.09 -2.85 14.53
CA LEU A 141 -3.94 -2.17 15.10
C LEU A 141 -2.78 -2.24 14.12
N LEU A 142 -2.25 -1.08 13.74
CA LEU A 142 -1.02 -0.92 12.96
C LEU A 142 0.09 -0.44 13.90
N HIS A 143 1.29 -1.03 13.86
CA HIS A 143 2.43 -0.61 14.70
C HIS A 143 3.78 -0.99 14.11
#